data_AF-A0A1R1XSX1-F1
#
_entry.id   AF-A0A1R1XSX1-F1
#
_cell.length_a   1.000
_cell.length_b   1.000
_cell.length_c   1.000
_cell.angle_alpha   90.00
_cell.angle_beta   90.00
_cell.angle_gamma   90.00
#
_symmetry.space_group_name_H-M   'P 1'
#
loop_
_entity.id
_entity.type
_entity.pdbx_description
1 polymer ?
#
loop_
_entity_poly.entity_id
_entity_poly.type
_entity_poly.pdbx_seq_one_letter_code
_entity_poly.pdbx_strand_id
1 'polypeptide(L)'
;MITSAKTLFRPCIDLHNGQVKQIVGGTLTENDQHVMTNFVSSKPSSYYAELYKKHCLIGGHLIKLGPGNDLAAVEALKSWPNGLQVGGGINIENAQKWLDLGASKVIVTSWLFTDKKFDLNKLKALSDKIGKDRLVVDISEFLVHAADVEGLCQGIDEDLVKCLGTWVNIPTTYAGGANSVEDLNKVNILSKGKVDLTIGRYVLQIYTSLI
;
A
#
# COMPACT_ATOMS: atom_id res chain seq x y z
N MET A 1 9.19 -24.98 -18.45
CA MET A 1 8.01 -24.13 -18.72
C MET A 1 8.27 -22.79 -18.03
N ILE A 2 8.41 -21.71 -18.79
CA ILE A 2 8.47 -20.37 -18.18
C ILE A 2 7.03 -20.05 -17.76
N THR A 3 6.74 -20.11 -16.48
CA THR A 3 5.50 -19.54 -15.96
C THR A 3 5.49 -18.07 -16.38
N SER A 4 4.58 -17.68 -17.27
CA SER A 4 4.34 -16.27 -17.56
C SER A 4 4.09 -15.58 -16.22
N ALA A 5 4.90 -14.59 -15.87
CA ALA A 5 4.62 -13.75 -14.72
C ALA A 5 3.19 -13.24 -14.85
N LYS A 6 2.41 -13.32 -13.77
CA LYS A 6 1.02 -12.89 -13.72
C LYS A 6 0.91 -11.81 -12.66
N THR A 7 0.31 -10.68 -13.01
CA THR A 7 -0.03 -9.62 -12.05
C THR A 7 -0.86 -10.20 -10.92
N LEU A 8 -0.42 -9.92 -9.69
CA LEU A 8 -1.10 -10.31 -8.48
C LEU A 8 -1.91 -9.13 -7.92
N PHE A 9 -3.03 -9.47 -7.29
CA PHE A 9 -3.78 -8.54 -6.46
C PHE A 9 -3.09 -8.38 -5.11
N ARG A 10 -2.86 -7.13 -4.69
CA ARG A 10 -2.32 -6.78 -3.36
C ARG A 10 -3.39 -6.05 -2.55
N PRO A 11 -3.90 -6.63 -1.46
CA PRO A 11 -4.93 -5.97 -0.66
C PRO A 11 -4.33 -4.88 0.23
N CYS A 12 -5.14 -3.90 0.65
CA CYS A 12 -4.74 -2.80 1.53
C CYS A 12 -5.61 -2.71 2.78
N ILE A 13 -5.07 -2.30 3.93
CA ILE A 13 -5.82 -1.92 5.14
C ILE A 13 -5.37 -0.51 5.50
N ASP A 14 -6.25 0.46 5.27
CA ASP A 14 -5.98 1.85 5.62
C ASP A 14 -6.53 2.15 7.01
N LEU A 15 -5.69 2.67 7.89
CA LEU A 15 -6.01 3.02 9.26
C LEU A 15 -5.98 4.53 9.45
N HIS A 16 -7.04 5.08 10.05
CA HIS A 16 -7.05 6.47 10.49
C HIS A 16 -7.79 6.58 11.83
N ASN A 17 -7.14 7.18 12.83
CA ASN A 17 -7.61 7.24 14.23
C ASN A 17 -7.97 5.86 14.80
N GLY A 18 -7.16 4.86 14.49
CA GLY A 18 -7.29 3.49 15.02
C GLY A 18 -8.44 2.68 14.39
N GLN A 19 -9.07 3.19 13.35
CA GLN A 19 -10.17 2.53 12.65
C GLN A 19 -9.80 2.22 11.21
N VAL A 20 -10.32 1.10 10.68
CA VAL A 20 -10.19 0.78 9.27
C VAL A 20 -11.11 1.71 8.49
N LYS A 21 -10.53 2.56 7.64
CA LYS A 21 -11.27 3.54 6.84
C LYS A 21 -10.92 3.42 5.37
N GLN A 22 -11.89 3.73 4.53
CA GLN A 22 -11.65 4.05 3.14
C GLN A 22 -11.67 5.57 2.99
N ILE A 23 -10.56 6.15 2.57
CA ILE A 23 -10.43 7.59 2.33
C ILE A 23 -10.61 7.88 0.83
N VAL A 24 -11.21 9.03 0.49
CA VAL A 24 -11.13 9.56 -0.89
C VAL A 24 -9.73 10.15 -1.09
N GLY A 25 -8.94 9.60 -2.02
CA GLY A 25 -7.60 10.11 -2.34
C GLY A 25 -7.61 11.63 -2.60
N GLY A 26 -6.58 12.34 -2.15
CA GLY A 26 -6.44 13.79 -2.33
C GLY A 26 -7.11 14.68 -1.27
N THR A 27 -7.71 14.11 -0.21
CA THR A 27 -8.36 14.90 0.88
C THR A 27 -7.57 14.99 2.18
N LEU A 28 -6.35 14.45 2.21
CA LEU A 28 -5.43 14.60 3.34
C LEU A 28 -4.80 16.00 3.29
N THR A 29 -5.22 16.89 4.17
CA THR A 29 -4.57 18.20 4.39
C THR A 29 -3.81 18.17 5.71
N GLU A 30 -2.77 19.00 5.86
CA GLU A 30 -1.90 19.02 7.05
C GLU A 30 -2.65 19.26 8.38
N ASN A 31 -3.90 19.74 8.30
CA ASN A 31 -4.82 19.84 9.43
C ASN A 31 -5.90 18.75 9.29
N ASP A 32 -5.71 17.63 10.01
CA ASP A 32 -6.53 16.39 10.13
C ASP A 32 -8.06 16.55 10.33
N GLN A 33 -8.64 17.75 10.18
CA GLN A 33 -10.03 18.05 10.52
C GLN A 33 -11.04 17.67 9.43
N HIS A 34 -10.64 17.54 8.16
CA HIS A 34 -11.56 17.24 7.05
C HIS A 34 -11.06 16.12 6.12
N VAL A 35 -10.74 14.96 6.68
CA VAL A 35 -10.59 13.73 5.89
C VAL A 35 -11.98 13.29 5.42
N MET A 36 -12.25 13.38 4.12
CA MET A 36 -13.48 12.84 3.54
C MET A 36 -13.38 11.32 3.47
N THR A 37 -14.14 10.64 4.32
CA THR A 37 -14.19 9.18 4.37
C THR A 37 -15.33 8.67 3.53
N ASN A 38 -15.05 7.79 2.57
CA ASN A 38 -16.08 7.06 1.82
C ASN A 38 -16.78 6.02 2.70
N PHE A 39 -16.02 5.41 3.62
CA PHE A 39 -16.51 4.33 4.47
C PHE A 39 -15.65 4.17 5.72
N VAL A 40 -16.27 3.89 6.86
CA VAL A 40 -15.60 3.48 8.10
C VAL A 40 -16.09 2.08 8.45
N SER A 41 -15.16 1.15 8.64
CA SER A 41 -15.55 -0.22 8.95
C SER A 41 -15.98 -0.40 10.39
N SER A 42 -17.03 -1.21 10.58
CA SER A 42 -17.41 -1.75 11.88
C SER A 42 -16.55 -2.95 12.31
N LYS A 43 -15.71 -3.48 11.42
CA LYS A 43 -14.81 -4.62 11.71
C LYS A 43 -13.42 -4.11 12.09
N PRO A 44 -12.74 -4.76 13.04
CA PRO A 44 -11.37 -4.42 13.42
C PRO A 44 -10.37 -4.77 12.30
N SER A 45 -9.15 -4.26 12.41
CA SER A 45 -8.08 -4.52 11.44
C SER A 45 -7.67 -6.00 11.42
N SER A 46 -7.75 -6.70 12.57
CA SER A 46 -7.53 -8.15 12.69
C SER A 46 -8.43 -8.96 11.77
N TYR A 47 -9.70 -8.58 11.62
CA TYR A 47 -10.66 -9.25 10.75
C TYR A 47 -10.17 -9.29 9.30
N TYR A 48 -9.66 -8.17 8.78
CA TYR A 48 -9.15 -8.08 7.42
C TYR A 48 -7.83 -8.85 7.27
N ALA A 49 -6.94 -8.77 8.26
CA ALA A 49 -5.70 -9.54 8.25
C ALA A 49 -5.96 -11.07 8.20
N GLU A 50 -6.90 -11.58 9.01
CA GLU A 50 -7.31 -12.99 8.96
C GLU A 50 -7.99 -13.36 7.63
N LEU A 51 -8.79 -12.47 7.08
CA LEU A 51 -9.40 -12.67 5.76
C LEU A 51 -8.34 -12.83 4.68
N TYR A 52 -7.33 -11.95 4.65
CA TYR A 52 -6.26 -12.02 3.65
C TYR A 52 -5.40 -13.26 3.83
N LYS A 53 -5.13 -13.63 5.09
CA LYS A 53 -4.44 -14.86 5.45
C LYS A 53 -5.18 -16.10 4.95
N LYS A 54 -6.49 -16.18 5.14
CA LYS A 54 -7.35 -17.27 4.64
C LYS A 54 -7.25 -17.44 3.13
N HIS A 55 -7.06 -16.34 2.40
CA HIS A 55 -6.94 -16.32 0.94
C HIS A 55 -5.48 -16.26 0.43
N CYS A 56 -4.49 -16.39 1.32
CA CYS A 56 -3.06 -16.32 1.00
C CYS A 56 -2.67 -15.06 0.19
N LEU A 57 -3.31 -13.92 0.48
CA LEU A 57 -3.09 -12.65 -0.24
C LEU A 57 -1.83 -11.94 0.26
N ILE A 58 -0.68 -12.55 0.01
CA ILE A 58 0.62 -12.06 0.48
C ILE A 58 0.97 -10.69 -0.11
N GLY A 59 1.83 -9.95 0.57
CA GLY A 59 2.28 -8.64 0.10
C GLY A 59 1.21 -7.56 0.16
N GLY A 60 0.14 -7.77 0.96
CA GLY A 60 -0.83 -6.73 1.26
C GLY A 60 -0.23 -5.62 2.11
N HIS A 61 -0.77 -4.41 1.97
CA HIS A 61 -0.25 -3.20 2.61
C HIS A 61 -1.15 -2.78 3.78
N LEU A 62 -0.57 -2.40 4.90
CA LEU A 62 -1.25 -1.83 6.06
C LEU A 62 -0.74 -0.39 6.24
N ILE A 63 -1.57 0.61 5.95
CA ILE A 63 -1.14 2.00 5.88
C ILE A 63 -1.72 2.79 7.06
N LYS A 64 -0.84 3.38 7.87
CA LYS A 64 -1.22 4.28 8.97
C LYS A 64 -1.31 5.72 8.46
N LEU A 65 -2.53 6.25 8.40
CA LEU A 65 -2.83 7.60 7.93
C LEU A 65 -3.04 8.48 9.16
N GLY A 66 -2.06 9.34 9.45
CA GLY A 66 -2.04 10.17 10.64
C GLY A 66 -1.70 9.42 11.95
N PRO A 67 -1.77 10.11 13.10
CA PRO A 67 -1.52 9.53 14.42
C PRO A 67 -2.63 8.57 14.88
N GLY A 68 -2.40 7.89 16.02
CA GLY A 68 -3.43 7.08 16.68
C GLY A 68 -3.68 5.68 16.10
N ASN A 69 -2.88 5.23 15.14
CA ASN A 69 -3.10 3.97 14.41
C ASN A 69 -2.32 2.77 14.94
N ASP A 70 -1.34 2.98 15.84
CA ASP A 70 -0.37 1.95 16.19
C ASP A 70 -0.99 0.69 16.82
N LEU A 71 -2.00 0.84 17.69
CA LEU A 71 -2.69 -0.30 18.31
C LEU A 71 -3.42 -1.16 17.26
N ALA A 72 -4.19 -0.53 16.37
CA ALA A 72 -4.88 -1.21 15.29
C ALA A 72 -3.90 -1.84 14.28
N ALA A 73 -2.74 -1.21 14.05
CA ALA A 73 -1.73 -1.79 13.18
C ALA A 73 -1.11 -3.06 13.80
N VAL A 74 -0.75 -2.99 15.09
CA VAL A 74 -0.23 -4.16 15.83
C VAL A 74 -1.25 -5.30 15.87
N GLU A 75 -2.53 -4.99 16.04
CA GLU A 75 -3.60 -5.97 16.01
C GLU A 75 -3.64 -6.75 14.67
N ALA A 76 -3.57 -6.04 13.53
CA ALA A 76 -3.53 -6.68 12.21
C ALA A 76 -2.27 -7.54 12.01
N LEU A 77 -1.09 -7.01 12.37
CA LEU A 77 0.19 -7.72 12.21
C LEU A 77 0.25 -9.00 13.06
N LYS A 78 -0.29 -8.97 14.28
CA LYS A 78 -0.36 -10.17 15.15
C LYS A 78 -1.31 -11.24 14.62
N SER A 79 -2.37 -10.85 13.92
CA SER A 79 -3.33 -11.78 13.32
C SER A 79 -2.71 -12.52 12.12
N TRP A 80 -1.82 -11.86 11.39
CA TRP A 80 -1.05 -12.48 10.32
C TRP A 80 0.44 -12.12 10.34
N PRO A 81 1.24 -12.76 11.21
CA PRO A 81 2.67 -12.52 11.29
C PRO A 81 3.36 -12.81 9.96
N ASN A 82 4.19 -11.88 9.51
CA ASN A 82 4.90 -11.88 8.24
C ASN A 82 3.99 -11.92 6.99
N GLY A 83 2.70 -11.60 7.13
CA GLY A 83 1.75 -11.59 6.01
C GLY A 83 1.59 -10.22 5.33
N LEU A 84 1.70 -9.16 6.12
CA LEU A 84 1.45 -7.78 5.69
C LEU A 84 2.74 -6.95 5.68
N GLN A 85 2.78 -5.93 4.82
CA GLN A 85 3.74 -4.85 4.86
C GLN A 85 3.11 -3.66 5.61
N VAL A 86 3.90 -2.84 6.31
CA VAL A 86 3.34 -1.69 7.07
C VAL A 86 3.98 -0.36 6.67
N GLY A 87 3.15 0.64 6.42
CA GLY A 87 3.54 2.01 6.08
C GLY A 87 2.90 3.07 6.99
N GLY A 88 3.30 4.33 6.80
CA GLY A 88 2.79 5.47 7.57
C GLY A 88 3.67 5.83 8.76
N GLY A 89 4.45 6.90 8.62
CA GLY A 89 5.38 7.38 9.65
C GLY A 89 6.56 6.46 9.92
N ILE A 90 6.93 5.60 8.97
CA ILE A 90 8.11 4.73 9.07
C ILE A 90 9.39 5.56 8.94
N ASN A 91 10.35 5.32 9.84
CA ASN A 91 11.66 5.93 9.83
C ASN A 91 12.71 4.96 10.41
N ILE A 92 13.99 5.36 10.38
CA ILE A 92 15.09 4.52 10.87
C ILE A 92 14.95 4.10 12.34
N GLU A 93 14.30 4.90 13.18
CA GLU A 93 14.17 4.61 14.61
C GLU A 93 13.09 3.56 14.90
N ASN A 94 12.02 3.52 14.11
CA ASN A 94 10.90 2.62 14.34
C ASN A 94 10.82 1.42 13.39
N ALA A 95 11.57 1.41 12.29
CA ALA A 95 11.46 0.37 11.26
C ALA A 95 11.67 -1.06 11.80
N GLN A 96 12.73 -1.27 12.60
CA GLN A 96 13.01 -2.60 13.17
C GLN A 96 11.88 -3.05 14.10
N LYS A 97 11.35 -2.14 14.94
CA LYS A 97 10.23 -2.43 15.84
C LYS A 97 9.01 -2.96 15.07
N TRP A 98 8.68 -2.40 13.91
CA TRP A 98 7.55 -2.86 13.12
C TRP A 98 7.75 -4.25 12.51
N LEU A 99 8.98 -4.58 12.10
CA LEU A 99 9.34 -5.93 11.67
C LEU A 99 9.22 -6.91 12.83
N ASP A 100 9.71 -6.56 14.02
CA ASP A 100 9.63 -7.39 15.24
C ASP A 100 8.18 -7.62 15.68
N LEU A 101 7.28 -6.68 15.38
CA LEU A 101 5.84 -6.77 15.63
C LEU A 101 5.08 -7.63 14.59
N GLY A 102 5.78 -8.19 13.59
CA GLY A 102 5.21 -9.14 12.64
C GLY A 102 4.99 -8.59 11.24
N ALA A 103 5.48 -7.39 10.90
CA ALA A 103 5.47 -6.94 9.51
C ALA A 103 6.49 -7.72 8.67
N SER A 104 6.08 -8.15 7.48
CA SER A 104 6.97 -8.78 6.49
C SER A 104 8.01 -7.79 5.93
N LYS A 105 7.57 -6.54 5.72
CA LYS A 105 8.36 -5.41 5.25
C LYS A 105 7.83 -4.12 5.84
N VAL A 106 8.66 -3.08 5.85
CA VAL A 106 8.22 -1.71 6.12
C VAL A 106 8.20 -0.89 4.83
N ILE A 107 7.19 -0.04 4.70
CA ILE A 107 6.99 0.88 3.58
C ILE A 107 7.40 2.27 4.06
N VAL A 108 8.46 2.83 3.48
CA VAL A 108 8.97 4.16 3.80
C VAL A 108 8.59 5.15 2.69
N THR A 109 8.12 6.33 3.09
CA THR A 109 7.64 7.41 2.20
C THR A 109 8.40 8.71 2.47
N SER A 110 7.73 9.72 3.06
CA SER A 110 8.19 11.09 3.30
C SER A 110 9.52 11.19 4.06
N TRP A 111 9.83 10.21 4.93
CA TRP A 111 11.08 10.22 5.70
C TRP A 111 12.34 10.20 4.83
N LEU A 112 12.27 9.62 3.61
CA LEU A 112 13.38 9.61 2.65
C LEU A 112 13.67 10.97 2.02
N PHE A 113 12.93 12.02 2.37
CA PHE A 113 13.10 13.34 1.81
C PHE A 113 13.59 14.33 2.87
N THR A 114 14.45 15.25 2.43
CA THR A 114 14.93 16.40 3.20
C THR A 114 14.81 17.61 2.27
N ASP A 115 14.09 18.65 2.68
CA ASP A 115 13.80 19.82 1.82
C ASP A 115 13.22 19.46 0.44
N LYS A 116 12.29 18.49 0.41
CA LYS A 116 11.66 17.96 -0.82
C LYS A 116 12.65 17.32 -1.80
N LYS A 117 13.86 17.01 -1.37
CA LYS A 117 14.86 16.27 -2.15
C LYS A 117 15.04 14.89 -1.58
N PHE A 118 15.10 13.91 -2.47
CA PHE A 118 15.37 12.52 -2.11
C PHE A 118 16.76 12.40 -1.47
N ASP A 119 16.81 11.82 -0.27
CA ASP A 119 18.01 11.63 0.52
C ASP A 119 18.46 10.16 0.42
N LEU A 120 19.42 9.92 -0.47
CA LEU A 120 19.98 8.58 -0.69
C LEU A 120 20.70 8.04 0.56
N ASN A 121 21.25 8.92 1.42
CA ASN A 121 21.95 8.48 2.61
C ASN A 121 20.97 7.90 3.64
N LYS A 122 19.78 8.51 3.78
CA LYS A 122 18.68 7.94 4.58
C LYS A 122 18.24 6.57 4.07
N LEU A 123 18.07 6.42 2.76
CA LEU A 123 17.70 5.13 2.17
C LEU A 123 18.75 4.05 2.46
N LYS A 124 20.03 4.36 2.23
CA LYS A 124 21.14 3.45 2.51
C LYS A 124 21.20 3.06 3.98
N ALA A 125 21.17 4.03 4.89
CA ALA A 125 21.20 3.79 6.33
C ALA A 125 20.03 2.89 6.80
N LEU A 126 18.83 3.12 6.27
CA LEU A 126 17.68 2.27 6.56
C LEU A 126 17.86 0.86 6.00
N SER A 127 18.27 0.75 4.73
CA SER A 127 18.54 -0.54 4.08
C SER A 127 19.64 -1.34 4.80
N ASP A 128 20.69 -0.68 5.28
CA ASP A 128 21.77 -1.34 6.04
C ASP A 128 21.26 -1.83 7.40
N LYS A 129 20.38 -1.06 8.05
CA LYS A 129 19.81 -1.41 9.36
C LYS A 129 18.84 -2.61 9.29
N ILE A 130 17.93 -2.61 8.33
CA ILE A 130 16.86 -3.62 8.26
C ILE A 130 17.00 -4.59 7.09
N GLY A 131 17.97 -4.44 6.21
CA GLY A 131 18.14 -5.27 5.02
C GLY A 131 17.17 -4.90 3.88
N LYS A 132 17.72 -4.85 2.65
CA LYS A 132 16.98 -4.46 1.43
C LYS A 132 15.70 -5.26 1.19
N ASP A 133 15.67 -6.55 1.57
CA ASP A 133 14.55 -7.43 1.26
C ASP A 133 13.32 -7.17 2.14
N ARG A 134 13.51 -6.46 3.26
CA ARG A 134 12.46 -6.05 4.22
C ARG A 134 12.04 -4.58 4.08
N LEU A 135 12.54 -3.90 3.04
CA LEU A 135 12.27 -2.50 2.77
C LEU A 135 11.46 -2.34 1.49
N VAL A 136 10.44 -1.48 1.55
CA VAL A 136 9.68 -1.00 0.38
C VAL A 136 9.76 0.52 0.36
N VAL A 137 10.11 1.07 -0.80
CA VAL A 137 10.18 2.51 -1.02
C VAL A 137 8.93 2.92 -1.80
N ASP A 138 8.12 3.78 -1.20
CA ASP A 138 6.94 4.35 -1.82
C ASP A 138 7.17 5.85 -2.06
N ILE A 139 7.08 6.26 -3.32
CA ILE A 139 7.35 7.62 -3.81
C ILE A 139 6.09 8.33 -4.31
N SER A 140 4.92 7.81 -3.98
CA SER A 140 3.61 8.35 -4.39
C SER A 140 3.45 9.84 -4.05
N GLU A 141 4.00 10.32 -2.92
CA GLU A 141 3.96 11.74 -2.54
C GLU A 141 4.64 12.72 -3.53
N PHE A 142 5.50 12.23 -4.43
CA PHE A 142 6.17 13.05 -5.45
C PHE A 142 5.64 12.84 -6.88
N LEU A 143 4.66 11.95 -7.08
CA LEU A 143 4.07 11.69 -8.40
C LEU A 143 3.00 12.72 -8.78
N VAL A 144 3.27 14.01 -8.56
CA VAL A 144 2.44 15.11 -9.05
C VAL A 144 3.31 15.84 -10.07
N HIS A 145 3.26 15.47 -11.36
CA HIS A 145 2.57 16.25 -12.40
C HIS A 145 1.77 15.36 -13.40
N ALA A 146 1.53 14.08 -13.07
CA ALA A 146 0.63 13.21 -13.85
C ALA A 146 -0.64 12.79 -13.08
N ALA A 147 -0.70 13.06 -11.77
CA ALA A 147 -1.80 12.69 -10.90
C ALA A 147 -2.94 13.73 -10.90
N ASP A 148 -3.68 13.83 -11.99
CA ASP A 148 -5.05 14.37 -11.99
C ASP A 148 -6.10 13.26 -11.73
N VAL A 149 -5.68 12.06 -11.28
CA VAL A 149 -6.55 10.87 -11.19
C VAL A 149 -6.52 10.10 -9.87
N GLU A 150 -5.62 10.41 -8.93
CA GLU A 150 -5.64 9.78 -7.61
C GLU A 150 -6.84 10.27 -6.79
N GLY A 151 -7.69 9.32 -6.37
CA GLY A 151 -8.90 9.60 -5.59
C GLY A 151 -10.16 9.92 -6.41
N LEU A 152 -10.03 10.29 -7.69
CA LEU A 152 -11.17 10.61 -8.57
C LEU A 152 -11.78 9.40 -9.27
N CYS A 153 -11.19 8.21 -9.12
CA CYS A 153 -11.84 6.96 -9.51
C CYS A 153 -12.12 6.81 -11.02
N GLN A 154 -11.31 7.47 -11.87
CA GLN A 154 -11.47 7.50 -13.33
C GLN A 154 -10.78 6.35 -14.07
N GLY A 155 -10.31 5.32 -13.35
CA GLY A 155 -9.58 4.18 -13.91
C GLY A 155 -8.07 4.28 -13.71
N ILE A 156 -7.35 3.24 -14.11
CA ILE A 156 -5.88 3.20 -14.07
C ILE A 156 -5.28 4.12 -15.14
N ASP A 157 -4.09 4.67 -14.88
CA ASP A 157 -3.28 5.31 -15.92
C ASP A 157 -2.58 4.23 -16.76
N GLU A 158 -3.17 3.89 -17.91
CA GLU A 158 -2.70 2.81 -18.77
C GLU A 158 -1.31 3.07 -19.36
N ASP A 159 -0.97 4.32 -19.68
CA ASP A 159 0.32 4.66 -20.28
C ASP A 159 1.44 4.61 -19.25
N LEU A 160 1.18 5.07 -18.02
CA LEU A 160 2.10 4.89 -16.90
C LEU A 160 2.33 3.39 -16.63
N VAL A 161 1.29 2.57 -16.62
CA VAL A 161 1.41 1.12 -16.40
C VAL A 161 2.24 0.44 -17.50
N LYS A 162 2.07 0.82 -18.77
CA LYS A 162 2.93 0.36 -19.88
C LYS A 162 4.38 0.72 -19.65
N CYS A 163 4.66 1.98 -19.32
CA CYS A 163 6.00 2.48 -19.03
C CYS A 163 6.65 1.71 -17.87
N LEU A 164 5.93 1.53 -16.76
CA LEU A 164 6.38 0.72 -15.62
C LEU A 164 6.73 -0.70 -16.05
N GLY A 165 5.91 -1.37 -16.86
CA GLY A 165 6.22 -2.70 -17.40
C GLY A 165 7.54 -2.76 -18.18
N THR A 166 7.98 -1.66 -18.78
CA THR A 166 9.27 -1.58 -19.46
C THR A 166 10.43 -1.25 -18.51
N TRP A 167 10.22 -0.37 -17.54
CA TRP A 167 11.29 0.21 -16.73
C TRP A 167 11.63 -0.60 -15.48
N VAL A 168 10.65 -1.26 -14.88
CA VAL A 168 10.84 -1.92 -13.58
C VAL A 168 11.63 -3.22 -13.72
N ASN A 169 12.60 -3.39 -12.83
CA ASN A 169 13.41 -4.60 -12.69
C ASN A 169 13.31 -5.20 -11.27
N ILE A 170 12.43 -4.65 -10.44
CA ILE A 170 12.16 -5.09 -9.06
C ILE A 170 10.64 -5.25 -8.87
N PRO A 171 10.20 -6.06 -7.88
CA PRO A 171 8.77 -6.18 -7.56
C PRO A 171 8.16 -4.79 -7.36
N THR A 172 7.13 -4.50 -8.15
CA THR A 172 6.48 -3.18 -8.18
C THR A 172 4.97 -3.38 -8.12
N THR A 173 4.31 -2.65 -7.22
CA THR A 173 2.86 -2.62 -7.10
C THR A 173 2.37 -1.23 -7.52
N TYR A 174 1.44 -1.17 -8.46
CA TYR A 174 0.71 0.04 -8.80
C TYR A 174 -0.50 0.22 -7.87
N ALA A 175 -0.69 1.42 -7.34
CA ALA A 175 -1.81 1.78 -6.48
C ALA A 175 -2.35 3.14 -6.93
N GLY A 176 -3.53 3.18 -7.53
CA GLY A 176 -4.15 4.41 -8.01
C GLY A 176 -5.29 4.14 -9.01
N GLY A 177 -6.46 4.76 -8.82
CA GLY A 177 -7.54 4.77 -9.81
C GLY A 177 -8.29 3.46 -10.10
N ALA A 178 -7.72 2.29 -9.80
CA ALA A 178 -8.30 0.98 -10.08
C ALA A 178 -9.65 0.75 -9.37
N ASN A 179 -10.60 0.16 -10.09
CA ASN A 179 -11.99 0.04 -9.66
C ASN A 179 -12.69 -1.25 -10.10
N SER A 180 -11.96 -2.22 -10.63
CA SER A 180 -12.57 -3.44 -11.17
C SER A 180 -11.57 -4.60 -11.25
N VAL A 181 -12.06 -5.84 -11.35
CA VAL A 181 -11.20 -7.01 -11.61
C VAL A 181 -10.64 -6.96 -13.04
N GLU A 182 -11.34 -6.30 -13.94
CA GLU A 182 -10.92 -6.01 -15.31
C GLU A 182 -9.61 -5.21 -15.31
N ASP A 183 -9.39 -4.33 -14.34
CA ASP A 183 -8.14 -3.58 -14.21
C ASP A 183 -6.94 -4.50 -13.90
N LEU A 184 -7.13 -5.63 -13.18
CA LEU A 184 -6.06 -6.63 -13.00
C LEU A 184 -5.61 -7.21 -14.34
N ASN A 185 -6.58 -7.54 -15.20
CA ASN A 185 -6.28 -8.07 -16.53
C ASN A 185 -5.62 -7.01 -17.42
N LYS A 186 -6.08 -5.76 -17.36
CA LYS A 186 -5.45 -4.64 -18.06
C LYS A 186 -3.99 -4.45 -17.61
N VAL A 187 -3.74 -4.34 -16.30
CA VAL A 187 -2.38 -4.19 -15.77
C VAL A 187 -1.49 -5.36 -16.17
N ASN A 188 -2.02 -6.59 -16.13
CA ASN A 188 -1.27 -7.77 -16.58
C ASN A 188 -0.83 -7.68 -18.04
N ILE A 189 -1.75 -7.29 -18.94
CA ILE A 189 -1.46 -7.15 -20.37
C ILE A 189 -0.47 -6.01 -20.61
N LEU A 190 -0.75 -4.83 -20.06
CA LEU A 190 0.03 -3.62 -20.29
C LEU A 190 1.45 -3.72 -19.72
N SER A 191 1.60 -4.33 -18.55
CA SER A 191 2.90 -4.49 -17.88
C SER A 191 3.64 -5.78 -18.25
N LYS A 192 3.02 -6.66 -19.05
CA LYS A 192 3.52 -8.02 -19.33
C LYS A 192 3.75 -8.83 -18.04
N GLY A 193 2.86 -8.67 -17.06
CA GLY A 193 2.89 -9.35 -15.77
C GLY A 193 3.99 -8.89 -14.81
N LYS A 194 4.64 -7.75 -15.07
CA LYS A 194 5.73 -7.21 -14.22
C LYS A 194 5.27 -6.29 -13.10
N VAL A 195 4.04 -5.78 -13.20
CA VAL A 195 3.47 -4.85 -12.22
C VAL A 195 2.27 -5.51 -11.57
N ASP A 196 2.25 -5.51 -10.23
CA ASP A 196 1.10 -5.92 -9.42
C ASP A 196 0.12 -4.77 -9.23
N LEU A 197 -1.11 -5.05 -8.79
CA LEU A 197 -2.15 -4.04 -8.63
C LEU A 197 -2.76 -4.05 -7.23
N THR A 198 -2.83 -2.87 -6.62
CA THR A 198 -3.66 -2.61 -5.44
C THR A 198 -4.99 -2.00 -5.85
N ILE A 199 -6.08 -2.50 -5.29
CA ILE A 199 -7.43 -1.93 -5.47
C ILE A 199 -7.96 -1.50 -4.10
N GLY A 200 -7.80 -0.21 -3.77
CA GLY A 200 -8.18 0.34 -2.47
C GLY A 200 -9.69 0.32 -2.20
N ARG A 201 -10.53 0.47 -3.24
CA ARG A 201 -12.01 0.52 -3.09
C ARG A 201 -12.65 -0.83 -2.72
N TYR A 202 -12.01 -1.95 -3.04
CA TYR A 202 -12.67 -3.25 -3.08
C TYR A 202 -12.28 -4.24 -2.00
N VAL A 203 -11.24 -3.95 -1.22
CA VAL A 203 -10.98 -4.71 0.02
C VAL A 203 -12.22 -4.78 0.91
N LEU A 204 -12.96 -3.67 0.98
CA LEU A 204 -14.14 -3.52 1.80
C LEU A 204 -15.44 -3.86 1.06
N GLN A 205 -15.53 -3.57 -0.25
CA GLN A 205 -16.77 -3.71 -1.02
C GLN A 205 -16.96 -5.07 -1.73
N ILE A 206 -15.88 -5.84 -2.02
CA ILE A 206 -16.03 -7.22 -2.57
C ILE A 206 -16.75 -8.11 -1.56
N TYR A 207 -16.46 -7.94 -0.27
CA TYR A 207 -16.93 -8.90 0.74
C TYR A 207 -18.24 -8.52 1.44
N THR A 208 -18.77 -7.30 1.27
CA THR A 208 -20.17 -7.00 1.61
C THR A 208 -21.16 -7.55 0.56
N SER A 209 -20.66 -7.96 -0.60
CA SER A 209 -21.46 -8.49 -1.73
C SER A 209 -21.39 -10.02 -1.85
N LEU A 210 -20.64 -10.69 -0.96
CA LEU A 210 -20.42 -12.14 -0.92
C LEU A 210 -20.98 -12.79 0.37
N ILE A 211 -21.96 -12.14 1.01
CA ILE A 211 -22.78 -12.70 2.11
C ILE A 211 -24.25 -12.55 1.72
#